data_AF-A0A949ITJ8-F1
#
_entry.id   AF-A0A949ITJ8-F1
#
_cell.length_a   1.000
_cell.length_b   1.000
_cell.length_c   1.000
_cell.angle_alpha   90.00
_cell.angle_beta   90.00
_cell.angle_gamma   90.00
#
_symmetry.space_group_name_H-M   'P 1'
#
loop_
_entity.id
_entity.type
_entity.pdbx_description
1 polymer ?
#
loop_
_entity_poly.entity_id
_entity_poly.type
_entity_poly.pdbx_seq_one_letter_code
_entity_poly.pdbx_strand_id
1 'polypeptide(L)'
;MPSELLPQEPVTIWVELSEPEVVSAFKLQCGVTGLLSQGLLHALFPMLLTVAFASVKADAIFQIGDPYMIAAVLALTSISLAALALGIFKRVGYVEYRYLAHRFYQEPIIYAIGREGMVVSSYQGDNRLPWRALKEAYETPDMIVIVTVRKTILPIPKRCFASEDDMRRTISNLRAFVPNYSLASGQISPRRGSAQP
;
A
#
# COMPACT_ATOMS: atom_id res chain seq x y z
N MET A 1 -24.25 -27.55 11.24
CA MET A 1 -23.85 -26.55 12.25
C MET A 1 -22.54 -27.05 12.86
N PRO A 2 -21.40 -26.33 12.74
CA PRO A 2 -20.20 -26.76 13.42
C PRO A 2 -20.29 -26.34 14.88
N SER A 3 -20.65 -27.31 15.70
CA SER A 3 -20.62 -27.29 17.16
C SER A 3 -19.17 -27.21 17.65
N GLU A 4 -18.96 -26.41 18.70
CA GLU A 4 -17.78 -26.45 19.58
C GLU A 4 -16.42 -26.09 19.00
N LEU A 5 -16.23 -24.80 18.69
CA LEU A 5 -14.93 -24.16 18.93
C LEU A 5 -15.03 -23.48 20.30
N LEU A 6 -14.25 -23.97 21.26
CA LEU A 6 -14.08 -23.41 22.61
C LEU A 6 -13.77 -21.90 22.59
N PRO A 7 -14.00 -21.18 23.71
CA PRO A 7 -13.52 -19.81 23.86
C PRO A 7 -11.99 -19.82 23.80
N GLN A 8 -11.45 -19.60 22.60
CA GLN A 8 -10.02 -19.50 22.40
C GLN A 8 -9.58 -18.14 22.92
N GLU A 9 -8.55 -18.15 23.75
CA GLU A 9 -7.90 -16.94 24.24
C GLU A 9 -7.46 -16.08 23.06
N PRO A 10 -7.58 -14.74 23.17
CA PRO A 10 -7.17 -13.84 22.10
C PRO A 10 -5.68 -14.01 21.79
N VAL A 11 -5.36 -14.19 20.51
CA VAL A 11 -3.96 -14.23 20.06
C VAL A 11 -3.41 -12.82 20.19
N THR A 12 -2.39 -12.67 21.03
CA THR A 12 -1.71 -11.39 21.28
C THR A 12 -0.39 -11.36 20.51
N ILE A 13 -0.24 -10.40 19.61
CA ILE A 13 0.89 -10.28 18.70
C ILE A 13 1.65 -9.00 19.04
N TRP A 14 2.93 -9.13 19.36
CA TRP A 14 3.81 -7.99 19.64
C TRP A 14 4.56 -7.62 18.37
N VAL A 15 4.30 -6.41 17.86
CA VAL A 15 4.95 -5.92 16.65
C VAL A 15 5.83 -4.74 16.98
N GLU A 16 7.14 -4.95 16.88
CA GLU A 16 8.11 -3.87 16.88
C GLU A 16 8.38 -3.45 15.43
N LEU A 17 8.01 -2.21 15.09
CA LEU A 17 8.05 -1.69 13.72
C LEU A 17 9.36 -0.95 13.40
N SER A 18 10.35 -1.03 14.29
CA SER A 18 11.65 -0.36 14.17
C SER A 18 12.54 -0.95 13.06
N GLU A 19 12.17 -2.08 12.46
CA GLU A 19 12.99 -2.76 11.46
C GLU A 19 12.79 -2.21 10.02
N PRO A 20 13.86 -1.84 9.31
CA PRO A 20 13.80 -1.28 7.96
C PRO A 20 13.21 -2.23 6.90
N GLU A 21 13.16 -3.54 7.17
CA GLU A 21 12.61 -4.57 6.29
C GLU A 21 11.09 -4.50 6.15
N VAL A 22 10.36 -4.22 7.24
CA VAL A 22 8.89 -4.09 7.19
C VAL A 22 8.49 -2.89 6.35
N VAL A 23 9.23 -1.80 6.52
CA VAL A 23 9.02 -0.54 5.79
C VAL A 23 9.29 -0.74 4.30
N SER A 24 10.31 -1.52 3.92
CA SER A 24 10.68 -1.75 2.52
C SER A 24 9.75 -2.72 1.78
N ALA A 25 9.31 -3.82 2.41
CA ALA A 25 8.33 -4.72 1.82
C ALA A 25 6.95 -4.04 1.63
N PHE A 26 6.56 -3.16 2.56
CA PHE A 26 5.33 -2.39 2.44
C PHE A 26 5.40 -1.29 1.35
N LYS A 27 6.56 -0.64 1.17
CA LYS A 27 6.83 0.32 0.08
C LYS A 27 6.57 -0.28 -1.30
N LEU A 28 6.95 -1.55 -1.50
CA LEU A 28 6.88 -2.23 -2.79
C LEU A 28 5.45 -2.62 -3.19
N GLN A 29 4.54 -2.79 -2.24
CA GLN A 29 3.23 -3.38 -2.53
C GLN A 29 2.08 -2.37 -2.53
N CYS A 30 2.07 -1.44 -1.57
CA CYS A 30 1.09 -0.35 -1.53
C CYS A 30 1.50 0.85 -2.41
N GLY A 31 2.80 1.07 -2.60
CA GLY A 31 3.33 2.10 -3.49
C GLY A 31 3.16 1.73 -4.96
N VAL A 32 3.55 0.52 -5.36
CA VAL A 32 3.71 0.24 -6.80
C VAL A 32 2.38 0.23 -7.56
N THR A 33 1.27 -0.28 -7.01
CA THR A 33 0.01 -0.40 -7.77
C THR A 33 -0.81 0.91 -7.85
N GLY A 34 -0.91 1.65 -6.74
CA GLY A 34 -1.63 2.93 -6.70
C GLY A 34 -0.81 4.12 -7.21
N LEU A 35 0.50 4.09 -7.00
CA LEU A 35 1.41 5.19 -7.34
C LEU A 35 1.91 5.06 -8.79
N LEU A 36 2.00 3.84 -9.35
CA LEU A 36 2.15 3.70 -10.81
C LEU A 36 0.90 4.18 -11.52
N SER A 37 -0.32 3.71 -11.20
CA SER A 37 -1.48 4.10 -12.03
C SER A 37 -1.73 5.62 -12.09
N GLN A 38 -1.75 6.33 -10.96
CA GLN A 38 -1.95 7.79 -10.99
C GLN A 38 -0.66 8.60 -11.25
N GLY A 39 0.47 8.19 -10.68
CA GLY A 39 1.74 8.91 -10.87
C GLY A 39 2.26 8.77 -12.30
N LEU A 40 2.16 7.57 -12.88
CA LEU A 40 2.51 7.32 -14.28
C LEU A 40 1.55 8.07 -15.22
N LEU A 41 0.24 8.14 -14.95
CA LEU A 41 -0.68 8.94 -15.77
C LEU A 41 -0.31 10.43 -15.75
N HIS A 42 -0.04 10.99 -14.57
CA HIS A 42 0.37 12.38 -14.44
C HIS A 42 1.78 12.65 -15.00
N ALA A 43 2.65 11.64 -15.10
CA ALA A 43 3.98 11.75 -15.69
C ALA A 43 3.98 11.54 -17.21
N LEU A 44 3.20 10.58 -17.69
CA LEU A 44 3.07 10.25 -19.11
C LEU A 44 2.32 11.33 -19.85
N PHE A 45 1.30 11.97 -19.26
CA PHE A 45 0.56 13.02 -19.94
C PHE A 45 1.45 14.19 -20.43
N PRO A 46 2.27 14.85 -19.60
CA PRO A 46 3.17 15.90 -20.07
C PRO A 46 4.27 15.36 -20.98
N MET A 47 4.76 14.13 -20.76
CA MET A 47 5.75 13.51 -21.65
C MET A 47 5.17 13.30 -23.06
N LEU A 48 3.97 12.72 -23.16
CA LEU A 48 3.25 12.51 -24.42
C LEU A 48 2.87 13.84 -25.08
N LEU A 49 2.48 14.84 -24.29
CA LEU A 49 2.23 16.19 -24.80
C LEU A 49 3.52 16.79 -25.39
N THR A 50 4.65 16.65 -24.70
CA THR A 50 5.95 17.16 -25.17
C THR A 50 6.40 16.44 -26.44
N VAL A 51 6.26 15.11 -26.48
CA VAL A 51 6.53 14.30 -27.68
C VAL A 51 5.59 14.70 -28.82
N ALA A 52 4.29 14.85 -28.58
CA ALA A 52 3.34 15.26 -29.61
C ALA A 52 3.65 16.66 -30.16
N PHE A 53 3.99 17.63 -29.30
CA PHE A 53 4.41 18.96 -29.72
C PHE A 53 5.74 18.93 -30.48
N ALA A 54 6.69 18.11 -30.05
CA ALA A 54 7.95 17.92 -30.77
C ALA A 54 7.72 17.26 -32.15
N SER A 55 6.84 16.26 -32.24
CA SER A 55 6.54 15.55 -33.49
C SER A 55 5.77 16.42 -34.49
N VAL A 56 4.77 17.20 -34.04
CA VAL A 56 3.99 18.09 -34.91
C VAL A 56 4.84 19.27 -35.42
N LYS A 57 5.88 19.67 -34.68
CA LYS A 57 6.74 20.80 -35.04
C LYS A 57 8.12 20.43 -35.58
N ALA A 58 8.57 19.18 -35.50
CA ALA A 58 9.89 18.81 -36.01
C ALA A 58 10.02 19.14 -37.50
N ASP A 59 9.02 18.77 -38.31
CA ASP A 59 9.03 19.07 -39.75
C ASP A 59 8.95 20.58 -40.03
N ALA A 60 8.16 21.34 -39.26
CA ALA A 60 8.03 22.78 -39.44
C ALA A 60 9.27 23.57 -38.96
N ILE A 61 9.91 23.13 -37.87
CA ILE A 61 11.11 23.77 -37.30
C ILE A 61 12.33 23.48 -38.17
N PHE A 62 12.46 22.26 -38.70
CA PHE A 62 13.54 21.91 -39.62
C PHE A 62 13.47 22.71 -40.93
N GLN A 63 12.27 23.10 -41.38
CA GLN A 63 12.12 23.96 -42.55
C GLN A 63 12.44 25.44 -42.29
N ILE A 64 12.25 25.93 -41.06
CA ILE A 64 12.50 27.36 -40.71
C ILE A 64 14.01 27.64 -40.51
N GLY A 65 14.81 26.64 -40.13
CA GLY A 65 16.27 26.73 -40.10
C GLY A 65 16.85 27.70 -39.06
N ASP A 66 16.03 28.28 -38.18
CA ASP A 66 16.49 29.23 -37.16
C ASP A 66 17.09 28.48 -35.94
N PRO A 67 18.40 28.61 -35.68
CA PRO A 67 19.05 27.93 -34.55
C PRO A 67 18.51 28.39 -33.19
N TYR A 68 17.99 29.62 -33.07
CA TYR A 68 17.45 30.13 -31.80
C TYR A 68 16.14 29.45 -31.44
N MET A 69 15.31 29.13 -32.43
CA MET A 69 14.06 28.39 -32.23
C MET A 69 14.32 26.96 -31.76
N ILE A 70 15.33 26.29 -32.33
CA ILE A 70 15.75 24.94 -31.90
C ILE A 70 16.24 24.98 -30.45
N ALA A 71 17.10 25.94 -30.11
CA ALA A 71 17.61 26.10 -28.75
C ALA A 71 16.49 26.35 -27.73
N ALA A 72 15.52 27.20 -28.06
CA ALA A 72 14.38 27.49 -27.19
C ALA A 72 13.51 26.24 -26.92
N VAL A 73 13.24 25.42 -27.94
CA VAL A 73 12.47 24.17 -27.79
C VAL A 73 13.22 23.16 -26.92
N LEU A 74 14.53 23.01 -27.12
CA LEU A 74 15.36 22.13 -26.29
C LEU A 74 15.38 22.59 -24.83
N ALA A 75 15.48 23.89 -24.57
CA ALA A 75 15.46 24.46 -23.23
C ALA A 75 14.12 24.25 -22.51
N LEU A 76 13.00 24.47 -23.21
CA LEU A 76 11.67 24.23 -22.63
C LEU A 76 11.43 22.74 -22.33
N THR A 77 11.94 21.87 -23.20
CA THR A 77 11.85 20.41 -23.02
C THR A 77 12.65 19.97 -21.80
N SER A 78 13.88 20.47 -21.63
CA SER A 78 14.72 20.11 -20.48
C SER A 78 14.16 20.63 -19.16
N ILE A 79 13.61 21.84 -19.12
CA ILE A 79 12.92 22.40 -17.94
C ILE A 79 11.73 21.52 -17.56
N SER A 80 10.93 21.08 -18.54
CA SER A 80 9.76 20.24 -18.31
C SER A 80 10.15 18.86 -17.75
N LEU A 81 11.19 18.24 -18.30
CA LEU A 81 11.76 16.98 -17.80
C LEU A 81 12.29 17.11 -16.36
N ALA A 82 13.00 18.20 -16.06
CA ALA A 82 13.52 18.46 -14.71
C ALA A 82 12.39 18.66 -13.68
N ALA A 83 11.34 19.40 -14.06
CA ALA A 83 10.16 19.60 -13.21
C ALA A 83 9.42 18.27 -12.95
N LEU A 84 9.30 17.43 -13.97
CA LEU A 84 8.71 16.09 -13.84
C LEU A 84 9.53 15.21 -12.88
N ALA A 85 10.86 15.18 -13.06
CA ALA A 85 11.75 14.42 -12.18
C ALA A 85 11.62 14.88 -10.73
N LEU A 86 11.67 16.19 -10.48
CA LEU A 86 11.46 16.76 -9.14
C LEU A 86 10.09 16.42 -8.55
N GLY A 87 9.03 16.42 -9.37
CA GLY A 87 7.70 15.99 -8.95
C GLY A 87 7.66 14.52 -8.51
N ILE A 88 8.33 13.64 -9.25
CA ILE A 88 8.47 12.22 -8.91
C ILE A 88 9.27 12.07 -7.62
N PHE A 89 10.46 12.68 -7.51
CA PHE A 89 11.31 12.61 -6.32
C PHE A 89 10.60 13.15 -5.08
N LYS A 90 9.92 14.31 -5.17
CA LYS A 90 9.14 14.85 -4.06
C LYS A 90 8.03 13.91 -3.63
N ARG A 91 7.31 13.29 -4.57
CA ARG A 91 6.20 12.39 -4.23
C ARG A 91 6.69 11.10 -3.59
N VAL A 92 7.75 10.49 -4.14
CA VAL A 92 8.37 9.28 -3.57
C VAL A 92 8.97 9.57 -2.19
N GLY A 93 9.75 10.64 -2.07
CA GLY A 93 10.36 11.06 -0.80
C GLY A 93 9.33 11.50 0.25
N TYR A 94 8.24 12.14 -0.14
CA TYR A 94 7.17 12.54 0.78
C TYR A 94 6.44 11.33 1.37
N VAL A 95 6.20 10.30 0.56
CA VAL A 95 5.63 9.03 1.03
C VAL A 95 6.56 8.40 2.06
N GLU A 96 7.86 8.28 1.74
CA GLU A 96 8.86 7.73 2.65
C GLU A 96 9.00 8.53 3.96
N TYR A 97 9.06 9.86 3.87
CA TYR A 97 9.14 10.74 5.03
C TYR A 97 7.91 10.59 5.94
N ARG A 98 6.71 10.53 5.36
CA ARG A 98 5.47 10.41 6.15
C ARG A 98 5.40 9.08 6.93
N TYR A 99 5.98 8.01 6.40
CA TYR A 99 6.06 6.73 7.12
C TYR A 99 7.07 6.78 8.26
N LEU A 100 8.31 7.23 7.99
CA LEU A 100 9.37 7.30 8.99
C LEU A 100 9.07 8.32 10.11
N ALA A 101 8.39 9.41 9.77
CA ALA A 101 8.03 10.46 10.71
C ALA A 101 6.77 10.14 11.54
N HIS A 102 5.98 9.12 11.19
CA HIS A 102 4.81 8.78 11.98
C HIS A 102 5.23 7.99 13.22
N ARG A 103 5.19 8.66 14.38
CA ARG A 103 5.42 8.06 15.71
C ARG A 103 4.66 6.76 15.95
N PHE A 104 3.53 6.57 15.27
CA PHE A 104 2.78 5.31 15.29
C PHE A 104 3.62 4.06 14.98
N TYR A 105 4.67 4.18 14.17
CA TYR A 105 5.56 3.06 13.82
C TYR A 105 6.85 3.01 14.65
N GLN A 106 7.04 3.94 15.59
CA GLN A 106 8.23 3.97 16.44
C GLN A 106 8.03 3.23 17.77
N GLU A 107 6.78 2.91 18.09
CA GLU A 107 6.41 2.26 19.35
C GLU A 107 5.76 0.90 19.07
N PRO A 108 5.92 -0.07 19.96
CA PRO A 108 5.37 -1.40 19.77
C PRO A 108 3.84 -1.35 19.67
N ILE A 109 3.31 -2.07 18.70
CA ILE A 109 1.87 -2.24 18.50
C ILE A 109 1.49 -3.66 18.91
N ILE A 110 0.46 -3.77 19.73
CA ILE A 110 -0.08 -5.06 20.16
C ILE A 110 -1.39 -5.31 19.41
N TYR A 111 -1.50 -6.45 18.77
CA TYR A 111 -2.73 -6.90 18.15
C TYR A 111 -3.33 -8.04 18.96
N ALA A 112 -4.55 -7.85 19.46
CA ALA A 112 -5.33 -8.92 20.07
C ALA A 112 -6.48 -9.30 19.14
N ILE A 113 -6.42 -10.49 18.54
CA ILE A 113 -7.42 -10.95 17.56
C ILE A 113 -8.36 -11.93 18.24
N GLY A 114 -9.66 -11.60 18.26
CA GLY A 114 -10.70 -12.38 18.92
C GLY A 114 -11.92 -12.62 18.03
N ARG A 115 -13.01 -13.08 18.63
CA ARG A 115 -14.24 -13.44 17.88
C ARG A 115 -14.98 -12.24 17.30
N GLU A 116 -15.02 -11.13 18.04
CA GLU A 116 -15.80 -9.94 17.65
C GLU A 116 -15.03 -8.99 16.73
N GLY A 117 -13.71 -9.17 16.64
CA GLY A 117 -12.83 -8.31 15.88
C GLY A 117 -11.39 -8.37 16.38
N MET A 118 -10.70 -7.25 16.21
CA MET A 118 -9.32 -7.06 16.59
C MET A 118 -9.20 -5.84 17.49
N VAL A 119 -8.38 -5.91 18.52
CA VAL A 119 -7.95 -4.76 19.32
C VAL A 119 -6.53 -4.42 18.93
N VAL A 120 -6.30 -3.15 18.63
CA VAL A 120 -4.98 -2.60 18.33
C VAL A 120 -4.60 -1.69 19.48
N SER A 121 -3.65 -2.12 20.29
CA SER A 121 -3.12 -1.33 21.40
C SER A 121 -1.81 -0.69 20.99
N SER A 122 -1.72 0.61 21.22
CA SER A 122 -0.54 1.42 20.95
C SER A 122 -0.38 2.45 22.07
N TYR A 123 0.66 3.28 22.01
CA TYR A 123 0.85 4.38 22.95
C TYR A 123 -0.27 5.43 22.94
N GLN A 124 -1.05 5.49 21.86
CA GLN A 124 -2.22 6.37 21.75
C GLN A 124 -3.46 5.78 22.44
N GLY A 125 -3.36 4.56 22.97
CA GLY A 125 -4.44 3.81 23.60
C GLY A 125 -4.91 2.63 22.74
N ASP A 126 -6.05 2.09 23.17
CA ASP A 126 -6.65 0.90 22.58
C ASP A 126 -7.72 1.27 21.56
N ASN A 127 -7.58 0.74 20.35
CA ASN A 127 -8.58 0.87 19.31
C ASN A 127 -9.23 -0.49 19.02
N ARG A 128 -10.53 -0.59 19.30
CA ARG A 128 -11.32 -1.79 19.02
C ARG A 128 -11.88 -1.72 17.60
N LEU A 129 -11.44 -2.64 16.76
CA LEU A 129 -11.83 -2.76 15.36
C LEU A 129 -12.72 -3.99 15.17
N PRO A 130 -14.07 -3.83 15.17
CA PRO A 130 -14.95 -4.94 14.85
C PRO A 130 -14.71 -5.40 13.40
N TRP A 131 -15.02 -6.65 13.07
CA TRP A 131 -14.77 -7.20 11.72
C TRP A 131 -15.33 -6.34 10.58
N ARG A 132 -16.52 -5.75 10.79
CA ARG A 132 -17.15 -4.80 9.84
C ARG A 132 -16.35 -3.52 9.55
N ALA A 133 -15.39 -3.17 10.40
CA ALA A 133 -14.49 -2.03 10.20
C ALA A 133 -13.29 -2.38 9.31
N LEU A 134 -13.09 -3.66 8.98
CA LEU A 134 -12.04 -4.12 8.08
C LEU A 134 -12.60 -4.21 6.66
N LYS A 135 -11.87 -3.62 5.71
CA LYS A 135 -12.27 -3.53 4.31
C LYS A 135 -11.66 -4.68 3.51
N GLU A 136 -10.36 -4.86 3.65
CA GLU A 136 -9.54 -5.77 2.83
C GLU A 136 -8.39 -6.32 3.68
N ALA A 137 -7.92 -7.52 3.34
CA ALA A 137 -6.72 -8.11 3.93
C ALA A 137 -5.89 -8.80 2.85
N TYR A 138 -4.58 -8.61 2.92
CA TYR A 138 -3.62 -9.13 1.97
C TYR A 138 -2.60 -9.97 2.71
N GLU A 139 -2.32 -11.16 2.20
CA GLU A 139 -1.27 -12.02 2.74
C GLU A 139 -0.08 -12.04 1.78
N THR A 140 1.08 -11.64 2.28
CA THR A 140 2.37 -11.75 1.57
C THR A 140 3.19 -12.90 2.20
N PRO A 141 4.32 -13.29 1.61
CA PRO A 141 5.23 -14.26 2.23
C PRO A 141 5.61 -13.88 3.67
N ASP A 142 5.85 -12.59 3.92
CA ASP A 142 6.46 -12.10 5.17
C ASP A 142 5.50 -11.38 6.12
N MET A 143 4.33 -10.94 5.62
CA MET A 143 3.39 -10.14 6.41
C MET A 143 1.93 -10.36 6.03
N ILE A 144 1.06 -9.93 6.94
CA ILE A 144 -0.37 -9.80 6.74
C ILE A 144 -0.69 -8.30 6.78
N VAL A 145 -1.31 -7.77 5.74
CA VAL A 145 -1.67 -6.35 5.64
C VAL A 145 -3.17 -6.21 5.73
N ILE A 146 -3.66 -5.52 6.76
CA ILE A 146 -5.09 -5.26 6.96
C ILE A 146 -5.39 -3.81 6.61
N VAL A 147 -6.42 -3.58 5.79
CA VAL A 147 -6.90 -2.25 5.42
C VAL A 147 -8.27 -2.02 6.05
N THR A 148 -8.40 -0.96 6.83
CA THR A 148 -9.68 -0.57 7.45
C THR A 148 -10.55 0.22 6.49
N VAL A 149 -11.85 0.33 6.79
CA VAL A 149 -12.80 1.18 6.02
C VAL A 149 -12.36 2.65 6.02
N ARG A 150 -11.67 3.10 7.07
CA ARG A 150 -11.09 4.45 7.18
C ARG A 150 -9.76 4.60 6.41
N LYS A 151 -9.38 3.62 5.60
CA LYS A 151 -8.12 3.57 4.84
C LYS A 151 -6.87 3.59 5.73
N THR A 152 -6.99 3.15 6.98
CA THR A 152 -5.83 2.88 7.83
C THR A 152 -5.25 1.54 7.42
N ILE A 153 -3.93 1.47 7.32
CA ILE A 153 -3.24 0.22 6.98
C ILE A 153 -2.48 -0.29 8.20
N LEU A 154 -2.72 -1.55 8.53
CA LEU A 154 -2.21 -2.23 9.72
C LEU A 154 -1.37 -3.44 9.24
N PRO A 155 -0.04 -3.29 9.16
CA PRO A 155 0.85 -4.39 8.83
C PRO A 155 1.13 -5.26 10.06
N ILE A 156 1.03 -6.58 9.89
CA ILE A 156 1.36 -7.58 10.91
C ILE A 156 2.43 -8.51 10.33
N PRO A 157 3.71 -8.36 10.68
CA PRO A 157 4.77 -9.28 10.27
C PRO A 157 4.51 -10.69 10.78
N LYS A 158 4.69 -11.71 9.93
CA LYS A 158 4.46 -13.12 10.29
C LYS A 158 5.45 -13.63 11.34
N ARG A 159 6.63 -13.03 11.44
CA ARG A 159 7.63 -13.33 12.49
C ARG A 159 7.22 -12.89 13.89
N CYS A 160 6.22 -12.02 14.02
CA CYS A 160 5.73 -11.53 15.32
C CYS A 160 4.76 -12.52 16.00
N PHE A 161 4.35 -13.58 15.30
CA PHE A 161 3.54 -14.64 15.89
C PHE A 161 4.42 -15.56 16.73
N ALA A 162 3.97 -15.87 17.96
CA ALA A 162 4.68 -16.77 18.85
C ALA A 162 4.78 -18.21 18.29
N SER A 163 3.79 -18.62 17.49
CA SER A 163 3.75 -19.93 16.87
C SER A 163 3.15 -19.89 15.46
N GLU A 164 3.50 -20.88 14.64
CA GLU A 164 2.90 -21.04 13.30
C GLU A 164 1.40 -21.33 13.39
N ASP A 165 0.95 -22.02 14.44
CA ASP A 165 -0.46 -22.31 14.67
C ASP A 165 -1.27 -21.04 14.96
N ASP A 166 -0.73 -20.10 15.75
CA ASP A 166 -1.37 -18.80 16.01
C ASP A 166 -1.49 -17.95 14.74
N MET A 167 -0.46 -18.00 13.90
CA MET A 167 -0.48 -17.37 12.58
C MET A 167 -1.56 -17.98 11.69
N ARG A 168 -1.61 -19.31 11.59
CA ARG A 168 -2.63 -20.02 10.78
C ARG A 168 -4.04 -19.75 11.28
N ARG A 169 -4.27 -19.72 12.60
CA ARG A 169 -5.56 -19.36 13.20
C ARG A 169 -5.97 -17.94 12.86
N THR A 170 -5.05 -17.00 13.01
CA THR A 170 -5.27 -15.59 12.64
C THR A 170 -5.62 -15.45 11.16
N ILE A 171 -4.88 -16.10 10.27
CA ILE A 171 -5.14 -16.13 8.83
C ILE A 171 -6.53 -16.72 8.55
N SER A 172 -6.89 -17.82 9.21
CA SER A 172 -8.22 -18.44 9.08
C SER A 172 -9.34 -17.49 9.50
N ASN A 173 -9.19 -16.78 10.61
CA ASN A 173 -10.15 -15.77 11.07
C ASN A 173 -10.28 -14.63 10.06
N LEU A 174 -9.17 -14.10 9.56
CA LEU A 174 -9.18 -13.04 8.57
C LEU A 174 -9.87 -13.47 7.27
N ARG A 175 -9.61 -14.70 6.79
CA ARG A 175 -10.29 -15.27 5.61
C ARG A 175 -11.79 -15.44 5.81
N ALA A 176 -12.22 -15.77 7.04
CA ALA A 176 -13.63 -15.97 7.35
C ALA A 176 -14.41 -14.65 7.49
N PHE A 177 -13.80 -13.62 8.09
CA PHE A 177 -14.51 -12.41 8.49
C PHE A 177 -14.21 -11.16 7.66
N VAL A 178 -13.10 -11.12 6.90
CA VAL A 178 -12.76 -9.95 6.07
C VAL A 178 -13.32 -10.15 4.65
N PRO A 179 -14.17 -9.23 4.13
CA PRO A 179 -14.88 -9.43 2.85
C PRO A 179 -13.97 -9.69 1.64
N ASN A 180 -12.79 -9.09 1.63
CA ASN A 180 -11.85 -9.11 0.51
C ASN A 180 -10.48 -9.57 1.01
N TYR A 181 -10.35 -10.87 1.25
CA TYR A 181 -9.08 -11.49 1.57
C TYR A 181 -8.39 -11.97 0.29
N SER A 182 -7.13 -11.58 0.07
CA SER A 182 -6.37 -12.02 -1.12
C SER A 182 -4.95 -12.45 -0.77
N LEU A 183 -4.44 -13.42 -1.53
CA LEU A 183 -3.04 -13.81 -1.50
C LEU A 183 -2.28 -12.89 -2.46
N ALA A 184 -1.15 -12.34 -2.01
CA ALA A 184 -0.28 -11.48 -2.81
C ALA A 184 0.22 -12.13 -4.11
N SER A 185 0.14 -13.46 -4.22
CA SER A 185 0.38 -14.21 -5.45
C SER A 185 -0.58 -13.89 -6.60
N GLY A 186 -1.54 -12.96 -6.40
CA GLY A 186 -2.53 -12.59 -7.41
C GLY A 186 -3.69 -13.59 -7.51
N GLN A 187 -3.68 -14.65 -6.72
CA GLN A 187 -4.81 -15.57 -6.60
C GLN A 187 -5.86 -14.96 -5.67
N ILE A 188 -6.88 -14.36 -6.27
CA ILE A 188 -8.10 -13.97 -5.56
C ILE A 188 -8.81 -15.27 -5.20
N SER A 189 -8.90 -15.59 -3.90
CA SER A 189 -9.70 -16.73 -3.46
C SER A 189 -11.15 -16.44 -3.82
N PRO A 190 -11.83 -17.29 -4.63
CA PRO A 190 -13.21 -17.06 -4.99
C PRO A 190 -14.06 -17.00 -3.73
N ARG A 191 -14.82 -15.92 -3.60
CA ARG A 191 -15.75 -15.67 -2.51
C ARG A 191 -16.70 -16.87 -2.44
N ARG A 192 -16.62 -17.70 -1.38
CA ARG A 192 -17.73 -18.61 -1.07
C ARG A 192 -18.93 -17.72 -0.85
N GLY A 193 -19.88 -17.79 -1.79
CA GLY A 193 -21.08 -16.97 -1.79
C GLY A 193 -21.65 -16.92 -0.38
N SER A 194 -21.77 -15.72 0.15
CA SER A 194 -22.50 -15.44 1.37
C SER A 194 -23.92 -15.93 1.15
N ALA A 195 -24.24 -17.12 1.65
CA ALA A 195 -25.61 -17.44 2.02
C ALA A 195 -25.98 -16.44 3.11
N GLN A 196 -26.69 -15.38 2.71
CA GLN A 196 -27.36 -14.52 3.67
C GLN A 196 -28.45 -15.35 4.38
N PRO A 197 -28.60 -15.23 5.70
CA PRO A 197 -29.82 -15.66 6.38
C PRO A 197 -31.02 -14.81 5.96
#